data_AF-A0A6C1E9Y8-F1
#
_entry.id   AF-A0A6C1E9Y8-F1
#
_cell.length_a   1.000
_cell.length_b   1.000
_cell.length_c   1.000
_cell.angle_alpha   90.00
_cell.angle_beta   90.00
_cell.angle_gamma   90.00
#
_symmetry.space_group_name_H-M   'P 1'
#
loop_
_entity.id
_entity.type
_entity.pdbx_description
1 polymer ?
#
loop_
_entity_poly.entity_id
_entity_poly.type
_entity_poly.pdbx_seq_one_letter_code
_entity_poly.pdbx_strand_id
1 'polypeptide(L)'
;MIRNYLGRRWLNNSAIQAYIEQNSAVAHSTVFQGNLYEYTVMRELSEKLRMTKLEKVGGAHDGGVDVKGSWPVDYIYAKTSLVMGNLETTNTIKRTHSQNGFVLKPLKYRIFDNTFTPLKVLVQCKAFTKSKLAPKEFRELVGTFISLVSNSQRNKTVCIMCSPHLLTKDTLKLINNIALPMIYLRIEMLKESGEGKFDLINSGRLVNYYENSYASTLLQDCNIPAWLKLGIYKSSDFGLQK
;
A
#
# COMPACT_ATOMS: atom_id res chain seq x y z
N MET A 1 28.62 -2.22 -0.12
CA MET A 1 27.42 -2.93 -0.63
C MET A 1 26.16 -2.75 0.26
N ILE A 2 26.04 -1.67 1.07
CA ILE A 2 24.93 -1.47 2.05
C ILE A 2 24.17 -0.13 1.83
N ARG A 3 24.64 0.76 0.94
CA ARG A 3 24.17 2.15 0.84
C ARG A 3 22.74 2.35 0.30
N ASN A 4 22.17 1.41 -0.46
CA ASN A 4 20.88 1.65 -1.16
C ASN A 4 19.64 1.12 -0.41
N TYR A 5 19.77 0.08 0.43
CA TYR A 5 18.67 -0.39 1.28
C TYR A 5 18.34 0.63 2.38
N LEU A 6 19.38 1.28 2.93
CA LEU A 6 19.23 2.38 3.86
C LEU A 6 18.58 3.61 3.17
N GLY A 7 18.86 3.88 1.89
CA GLY A 7 18.39 5.09 1.21
C GLY A 7 16.90 5.42 1.39
N ARG A 8 15.97 4.54 0.96
CA ARG A 8 14.53 4.86 0.99
C ARG A 8 13.97 4.95 2.42
N ARG A 9 14.36 4.03 3.31
CA ARG A 9 13.90 4.09 4.71
C ARG A 9 14.43 5.34 5.39
N TRP A 10 15.69 5.68 5.20
CA TRP A 10 16.32 6.87 5.78
C TRP A 10 15.72 8.17 5.24
N LEU A 11 15.47 8.27 3.93
CA LEU A 11 14.80 9.43 3.34
C LEU A 11 13.43 9.68 4.00
N ASN A 12 12.62 8.63 4.17
CA ASN A 12 11.32 8.77 4.83
C ASN A 12 11.43 8.98 6.35
N ASN A 13 12.47 8.43 7.00
CA ASN A 13 12.69 8.65 8.43
C ASN A 13 12.97 10.12 8.76
N SER A 14 13.58 10.88 7.85
CA SER A 14 13.80 12.33 8.06
C SER A 14 12.48 13.09 8.25
N ALA A 15 11.44 12.76 7.47
CA ALA A 15 10.11 13.37 7.61
C ALA A 15 9.43 12.97 8.92
N ILE A 16 9.55 11.69 9.32
CA ILE A 16 9.04 11.21 10.61
C ILE A 16 9.72 11.95 11.76
N GLN A 17 11.05 12.08 11.72
CA GLN A 17 11.82 12.74 12.76
C GLN A 17 11.46 14.22 12.87
N ALA A 18 11.41 14.94 11.74
CA ALA A 18 10.99 16.34 11.70
C ALA A 18 9.59 16.53 12.32
N TYR A 19 8.66 15.63 12.00
CA TYR A 19 7.31 15.67 12.58
C TYR A 19 7.32 15.47 14.10
N ILE A 20 8.07 14.48 14.61
CA ILE A 20 8.20 14.21 16.05
C ILE A 20 8.78 15.44 16.77
N GLU A 21 9.85 16.01 16.25
CA GLU A 21 10.55 17.16 16.86
C GLU A 21 9.63 18.38 16.94
N GLN A 22 8.95 18.71 15.83
CA GLN A 22 8.04 19.87 15.74
C GLN A 22 6.79 19.74 16.61
N ASN A 23 6.36 18.52 16.92
CA ASN A 23 5.09 18.26 17.62
C ASN A 23 5.28 17.55 18.97
N SER A 24 6.49 17.57 19.51
CA SER A 24 6.86 16.90 20.78
C SER A 24 5.97 17.30 21.97
N ALA A 25 5.54 18.56 22.03
CA ALA A 25 4.65 19.06 23.08
C ALA A 25 3.27 18.36 23.14
N VAL A 26 2.81 17.78 22.02
CA VAL A 26 1.50 17.11 21.91
C VAL A 26 1.62 15.61 21.63
N ALA A 27 2.77 15.01 21.93
CA ALA A 27 3.09 13.61 21.61
C ALA A 27 2.06 12.59 22.20
N HIS A 28 1.39 12.95 23.29
CA HIS A 28 0.37 12.13 23.94
C HIS A 28 -1.02 12.19 23.27
N SER A 29 -1.24 13.13 22.34
CA SER A 29 -2.54 13.32 21.71
C SER A 29 -2.83 12.25 20.66
N THR A 30 -4.11 11.90 20.48
CA THR A 30 -4.55 10.97 19.44
C THR A 30 -4.29 11.50 18.04
N VAL A 31 -4.36 12.82 17.85
CA VAL A 31 -4.02 13.51 16.60
C VAL A 31 -2.54 13.32 16.29
N PHE A 32 -1.66 13.47 17.30
CA PHE A 32 -0.24 13.25 17.09
C PHE A 32 0.04 11.81 16.64
N GLN A 33 -0.53 10.85 17.36
CA GLN A 33 -0.35 9.42 17.08
C GLN A 33 -0.89 9.01 15.71
N GLY A 34 -2.04 9.58 15.30
CA GLY A 34 -2.61 9.36 13.96
C GLY A 34 -1.68 9.86 12.85
N ASN A 35 -1.22 11.10 12.94
CA ASN A 35 -0.29 11.67 11.96
C ASN A 35 1.06 10.93 11.94
N LEU A 36 1.60 10.56 13.11
CA LEU A 36 2.82 9.76 13.19
C LEU A 36 2.64 8.41 12.47
N TYR A 37 1.47 7.79 12.64
CA TYR A 37 1.13 6.56 11.96
C TYR A 37 1.07 6.74 10.44
N GLU A 38 0.47 7.83 9.95
CA GLU A 38 0.41 8.13 8.52
C GLU A 38 1.80 8.27 7.89
N TYR A 39 2.72 8.98 8.54
CA TYR A 39 4.12 9.04 8.08
C TYR A 39 4.81 7.66 8.11
N THR A 40 4.51 6.85 9.12
CA THR A 40 5.01 5.47 9.22
C THR A 40 4.50 4.61 8.06
N VAL A 41 3.23 4.75 7.70
CA VAL A 41 2.62 4.08 6.55
C VAL A 41 3.31 4.52 5.25
N MET A 42 3.48 5.83 5.04
CA MET A 42 4.16 6.36 3.84
C MET A 42 5.57 5.76 3.68
N ARG A 43 6.35 5.67 4.77
CA ARG A 43 7.65 5.00 4.77
C ARG A 43 7.55 3.56 4.28
N GLU A 44 6.66 2.75 4.84
CA GLU A 44 6.55 1.34 4.48
C GLU A 44 6.03 1.14 3.05
N LEU A 45 5.10 1.98 2.59
CA LEU A 45 4.61 1.98 1.21
C LEU A 45 5.76 2.30 0.23
N SER A 46 6.58 3.29 0.56
CA SER A 46 7.74 3.68 -0.27
C SER A 46 8.84 2.61 -0.27
N GLU A 47 9.19 2.08 0.90
CA GLU A 47 10.29 1.12 1.06
C GLU A 47 9.93 -0.25 0.48
N LYS A 48 8.81 -0.82 0.94
CA LYS A 48 8.47 -2.23 0.68
C LYS A 48 7.61 -2.42 -0.55
N LEU A 49 6.76 -1.45 -0.90
CA LEU A 49 5.92 -1.53 -2.10
C LEU A 49 6.42 -0.63 -3.23
N ARG A 50 7.54 0.10 -3.04
CA ARG A 50 8.13 0.98 -4.06
C ARG A 50 7.17 2.05 -4.58
N MET A 51 6.17 2.42 -3.78
CA MET A 51 5.28 3.53 -4.13
C MET A 51 6.04 4.85 -4.12
N THR A 52 5.61 5.75 -4.99
CA THR A 52 6.24 7.04 -5.28
C THR A 52 5.19 8.14 -5.26
N LYS A 53 5.64 9.40 -5.19
CA LYS A 53 4.75 10.57 -5.12
C LYS A 53 3.71 10.42 -4.01
N LEU A 54 4.16 9.90 -2.86
CA LEU A 54 3.29 9.73 -1.69
C LEU A 54 3.11 11.10 -1.04
N GLU A 55 1.86 11.53 -0.97
CA GLU A 55 1.46 12.83 -0.44
C GLU A 55 0.39 12.62 0.61
N LYS A 56 0.62 13.16 1.81
CA LYS A 56 -0.41 13.25 2.83
C LYS A 56 -1.40 14.32 2.42
N VAL A 57 -2.67 13.97 2.36
CA VAL A 57 -3.74 14.88 1.94
C VAL A 57 -4.76 15.15 3.03
N GLY A 58 -4.76 14.36 4.12
CA GLY A 58 -5.78 14.31 5.17
C GLY A 58 -6.19 15.65 5.82
N GLY A 59 -7.52 15.79 6.00
CA GLY A 59 -8.28 16.97 6.37
C GLY A 59 -9.78 16.66 6.50
N ALA A 60 -10.58 17.61 6.97
CA ALA A 60 -11.98 17.38 7.33
C ALA A 60 -12.90 17.04 6.13
N HIS A 61 -12.44 17.15 4.88
CA HIS A 61 -13.30 17.13 3.67
C HIS A 61 -12.87 16.09 2.63
N ASP A 62 -11.97 15.19 2.99
CA ASP A 62 -11.21 14.41 2.00
C ASP A 62 -11.77 13.00 1.82
N GLY A 63 -12.95 12.76 2.40
CA GLY A 63 -13.61 11.45 2.42
C GLY A 63 -12.83 10.39 3.20
N GLY A 64 -11.88 10.76 4.06
CA GLY A 64 -11.08 9.79 4.80
C GLY A 64 -9.97 9.11 3.98
N VAL A 65 -9.52 9.72 2.89
CA VAL A 65 -8.22 9.39 2.28
C VAL A 65 -7.14 10.22 2.97
N ASP A 66 -6.18 9.56 3.59
CA ASP A 66 -5.11 10.23 4.33
C ASP A 66 -3.87 10.43 3.45
N VAL A 67 -3.59 9.49 2.54
CA VAL A 67 -2.43 9.53 1.63
C VAL A 67 -2.84 9.18 0.21
N LYS A 68 -2.28 9.89 -0.77
CA LYS A 68 -2.37 9.58 -2.21
C LYS A 68 -0.99 9.30 -2.77
N GLY A 69 -0.92 8.57 -3.87
CA GLY A 69 0.33 8.45 -4.61
C GLY A 69 0.27 7.59 -5.86
N SER A 70 1.44 7.15 -6.32
CA SER A 70 1.63 6.36 -7.55
C SER A 70 2.38 5.06 -7.27
N TRP A 71 1.88 3.95 -7.81
CA TRP A 71 2.50 2.63 -7.68
C TRP A 71 3.01 2.12 -9.03
N PRO A 72 4.32 2.28 -9.31
CA PRO A 72 4.98 1.70 -10.48
C PRO A 72 5.25 0.20 -10.22
N VAL A 73 4.19 -0.61 -10.28
CA VAL A 73 4.26 -2.04 -9.95
C VAL A 73 5.01 -2.87 -11.00
N ASP A 74 5.24 -2.32 -12.18
CA ASP A 74 6.03 -2.91 -13.27
C ASP A 74 7.44 -3.30 -12.82
N TYR A 75 8.08 -2.51 -11.95
CA TYR A 75 9.37 -2.88 -11.37
C TYR A 75 9.29 -4.16 -10.52
N ILE A 76 8.25 -4.27 -9.69
CA ILE A 76 8.04 -5.48 -8.86
C ILE A 76 7.75 -6.67 -9.76
N TYR A 77 6.85 -6.50 -10.74
CA TYR A 77 6.56 -7.53 -11.75
C TYR A 77 7.85 -8.04 -12.40
N ALA A 78 8.66 -7.17 -12.99
CA ALA A 78 9.90 -7.55 -13.67
C ALA A 78 10.86 -8.32 -12.75
N LYS A 79 11.07 -7.86 -11.50
CA LYS A 79 11.95 -8.53 -10.56
C LYS A 79 11.40 -9.87 -10.08
N THR A 80 10.11 -9.97 -9.83
CA THR A 80 9.49 -11.23 -9.39
C THR A 80 9.45 -12.27 -10.51
N SER A 81 9.17 -11.88 -11.75
CA SER A 81 9.21 -12.78 -12.91
C SER A 81 10.60 -13.41 -13.11
N LEU A 82 11.67 -12.64 -12.90
CA LEU A 82 13.04 -13.15 -12.97
C LEU A 82 13.35 -14.20 -11.89
N VAL A 83 12.83 -14.00 -10.67
CA VAL A 83 13.11 -14.88 -9.52
C VAL A 83 12.25 -16.13 -9.54
N MET A 84 10.99 -16.02 -9.96
CA MET A 84 10.01 -17.11 -9.92
C MET A 84 10.03 -18.00 -11.17
N GLY A 85 10.77 -17.60 -12.21
CA GLY A 85 10.76 -18.26 -13.52
C GLY A 85 9.51 -17.86 -14.31
N ASN A 86 9.67 -17.56 -15.59
CA ASN A 86 8.54 -17.28 -16.47
C ASN A 86 7.72 -18.56 -16.65
N LEU A 87 6.57 -18.68 -15.98
CA LEU A 87 5.48 -19.50 -16.49
C LEU A 87 4.89 -18.74 -17.67
N GLU A 88 5.46 -18.96 -18.86
CA GLU A 88 4.86 -18.55 -20.12
C GLU A 88 3.43 -19.08 -20.17
N THR A 89 2.46 -18.22 -19.89
CA THR A 89 1.06 -18.52 -20.18
C THR A 89 0.75 -17.95 -21.55
N THR A 90 1.09 -18.80 -22.52
CA THR A 90 0.56 -18.93 -23.88
C THR A 90 -0.67 -18.08 -24.19
N ASN A 91 -0.65 -17.47 -25.39
CA ASN A 91 -1.57 -16.55 -26.05
C ASN A 91 -3.08 -16.92 -26.14
N THR A 92 -3.60 -17.80 -25.29
CA THR A 92 -4.99 -18.30 -25.33
C THR A 92 -5.84 -17.91 -24.12
N ILE A 93 -5.31 -17.14 -23.16
CA ILE A 93 -6.03 -16.78 -21.94
C ILE A 93 -6.76 -15.44 -22.08
N LYS A 94 -8.04 -15.42 -21.68
CA LYS A 94 -8.90 -14.24 -21.65
C LYS A 94 -8.19 -13.06 -20.95
N ARG A 95 -7.97 -11.96 -21.69
CA ARG A 95 -7.28 -10.74 -21.19
C ARG A 95 -8.13 -9.88 -20.24
N THR A 96 -9.37 -10.29 -19.99
CA THR A 96 -10.35 -9.59 -19.14
C THR A 96 -11.00 -10.57 -18.17
N HIS A 97 -11.14 -10.16 -16.92
CA HIS A 97 -11.87 -10.89 -15.90
C HIS A 97 -13.13 -10.10 -15.58
N SER A 98 -14.30 -10.74 -15.66
CA SER A 98 -15.55 -10.14 -15.19
C SER A 98 -15.90 -10.79 -13.86
N GLN A 99 -16.03 -9.99 -12.81
CA GLN A 99 -16.50 -10.43 -11.50
C GLN A 99 -17.58 -9.46 -11.03
N ASN A 100 -18.78 -9.98 -10.74
CA ASN A 100 -19.96 -9.22 -10.31
C ASN A 100 -20.23 -7.94 -11.15
N GLY A 101 -20.12 -8.04 -12.49
CA GLY A 101 -20.35 -6.92 -13.40
C GLY A 101 -19.18 -5.94 -13.55
N PHE A 102 -18.09 -6.12 -12.82
CA PHE A 102 -16.87 -5.33 -12.98
C PHE A 102 -15.88 -6.03 -13.91
N VAL A 103 -15.49 -5.36 -14.99
CA VAL A 103 -14.46 -5.86 -15.91
C VAL A 103 -13.08 -5.37 -15.47
N LEU A 104 -12.27 -6.28 -14.96
CA LEU A 104 -10.86 -6.07 -14.63
C LEU A 104 -9.95 -6.49 -15.77
N LYS A 105 -8.92 -5.67 -16.00
CA LYS A 105 -7.82 -5.97 -16.93
C LYS A 105 -6.52 -6.12 -16.13
N PRO A 106 -6.01 -7.35 -15.95
CA PRO A 106 -4.73 -7.59 -15.29
C PRO A 106 -3.61 -6.70 -15.82
N LEU A 107 -2.74 -6.21 -14.93
CA LEU A 107 -1.70 -5.26 -15.29
C LEU A 107 -0.61 -5.86 -16.17
N LYS A 108 -0.33 -7.16 -16.04
CA LYS A 108 0.67 -7.85 -16.85
C LYS A 108 0.51 -7.61 -18.35
N TYR A 109 -0.72 -7.54 -18.86
CA TYR A 109 -0.97 -7.28 -20.28
C TYR A 109 -0.58 -5.87 -20.66
N ARG A 110 -0.87 -4.87 -19.80
CA ARG A 110 -0.43 -3.49 -20.05
C ARG A 110 1.09 -3.34 -19.96
N ILE A 111 1.73 -4.09 -19.06
CA ILE A 111 3.20 -4.10 -18.94
C ILE A 111 3.81 -4.73 -20.19
N PHE A 112 3.32 -5.90 -20.61
CA PHE A 112 3.77 -6.60 -21.81
C PHE A 112 3.55 -5.78 -23.10
N ASP A 113 2.37 -5.17 -23.24
CA ASP A 113 2.03 -4.33 -24.39
C ASP A 113 2.71 -2.94 -24.33
N ASN A 114 3.57 -2.66 -23.35
CA ASN A 114 4.23 -1.36 -23.12
C ASN A 114 3.27 -0.16 -23.00
N THR A 115 2.06 -0.38 -22.52
CA THR A 115 1.01 0.65 -22.30
C THR A 115 0.75 0.91 -20.81
N PHE A 116 1.56 0.32 -19.93
CA PHE A 116 1.43 0.48 -18.49
C PHE A 116 1.72 1.92 -18.06
N THR A 117 0.88 2.38 -17.14
CA THR A 117 1.09 3.62 -16.38
C THR A 117 0.97 3.27 -14.89
N PRO A 118 1.77 3.88 -14.00
CA PRO A 118 1.67 3.66 -12.57
C PRO A 118 0.23 3.75 -12.05
N LEU A 119 -0.15 2.82 -11.17
CA LEU A 119 -1.46 2.86 -10.55
C LEU A 119 -1.56 4.07 -9.63
N LYS A 120 -2.72 4.70 -9.57
CA LYS A 120 -3.06 5.63 -8.49
C LYS A 120 -3.33 4.82 -7.22
N VAL A 121 -2.83 5.28 -6.08
CA VAL A 121 -3.18 4.70 -4.78
C VAL A 121 -3.91 5.72 -3.93
N LEU A 122 -5.00 5.28 -3.31
CA LEU A 122 -5.75 6.02 -2.29
C LEU A 122 -5.63 5.23 -1.01
N VAL A 123 -5.04 5.82 0.02
CA VAL A 123 -4.70 5.15 1.27
C VAL A 123 -5.46 5.80 2.42
N GLN A 124 -6.15 4.99 3.20
CA GLN A 124 -6.72 5.36 4.48
C GLN A 124 -5.94 4.69 5.60
N CYS A 125 -5.62 5.45 6.63
CA CYS A 125 -4.87 5.05 7.80
C CYS A 125 -5.78 5.05 9.02
N LYS A 126 -5.79 3.95 9.77
CA LYS A 126 -6.56 3.86 11.00
C LYS A 126 -5.75 3.24 12.14
N ALA A 127 -5.22 4.11 12.98
CA ALA A 127 -4.48 3.77 14.20
C ALA A 127 -5.35 3.86 15.46
N PHE A 128 -6.43 3.07 15.52
CA PHE A 128 -7.22 2.99 16.77
C PHE A 128 -6.34 2.45 17.91
N THR A 129 -6.57 2.91 19.14
CA THR A 129 -5.78 2.43 20.30
C THR A 129 -6.30 1.11 20.87
N LYS A 130 -7.59 0.77 20.69
CA LYS A 130 -8.24 -0.34 21.41
C LYS A 130 -9.21 -1.22 20.61
N SER A 131 -9.43 -0.97 19.32
CA SER A 131 -10.44 -1.69 18.54
C SER A 131 -9.91 -2.27 17.23
N LYS A 132 -10.43 -3.44 16.87
CA LYS A 132 -10.25 -4.03 15.54
C LYS A 132 -10.95 -3.15 14.49
N LEU A 133 -10.47 -3.21 13.26
CA LEU A 133 -11.12 -2.54 12.13
C LEU A 133 -12.53 -3.09 11.89
N ALA A 134 -13.51 -2.19 11.97
CA ALA A 134 -14.91 -2.51 11.78
C ALA A 134 -15.33 -2.39 10.30
N PRO A 135 -16.41 -3.07 9.89
CA PRO A 135 -16.98 -2.97 8.53
C PRO A 135 -17.38 -1.55 8.11
N LYS A 136 -17.65 -0.64 9.07
CA LYS A 136 -17.98 0.76 8.80
C LYS A 136 -16.87 1.49 8.05
N GLU A 137 -15.63 1.36 8.51
CA GLU A 137 -14.47 2.06 7.94
C GLU A 137 -14.26 1.69 6.46
N PHE A 138 -14.44 0.41 6.13
CA PHE A 138 -14.34 -0.06 4.75
C PHE A 138 -15.47 0.46 3.86
N ARG A 139 -16.69 0.57 4.38
CA ARG A 139 -17.81 1.14 3.62
C ARG A 139 -17.61 2.63 3.33
N GLU A 140 -17.07 3.38 4.30
CA GLU A 140 -16.70 4.79 4.10
C GLU A 140 -15.64 4.91 2.99
N LEU A 141 -14.59 4.10 3.06
CA LEU A 141 -13.53 4.08 2.05
C LEU A 141 -14.06 3.75 0.65
N VAL A 142 -14.99 2.80 0.54
CA VAL A 142 -15.67 2.47 -0.72
C VAL A 142 -16.44 3.67 -1.27
N GLY A 143 -17.20 4.37 -0.42
CA GLY A 143 -17.93 5.58 -0.80
C GLY A 143 -17.00 6.65 -1.36
N THR A 144 -15.87 6.87 -0.68
CA THR A 144 -14.86 7.83 -1.10
C THR A 144 -14.19 7.43 -2.41
N PHE A 145 -13.89 6.15 -2.61
CA PHE A 145 -13.38 5.67 -3.90
C PHE A 145 -14.37 5.95 -5.03
N ILE A 146 -15.66 5.65 -4.83
CA ILE A 146 -16.69 5.88 -5.85
C ILE A 146 -16.82 7.37 -6.18
N SER A 147 -16.68 8.25 -5.19
CA SER A 147 -16.73 9.70 -5.36
C SER A 147 -15.50 10.26 -6.08
N LEU A 148 -14.30 9.81 -5.73
CA LEU A 148 -13.04 10.35 -6.25
C LEU A 148 -12.57 9.72 -7.56
N VAL A 149 -13.01 8.50 -7.88
CA VAL A 149 -12.47 7.70 -8.99
C VAL A 149 -13.52 7.48 -10.08
N SER A 150 -13.34 8.18 -11.20
CA SER A 150 -14.17 7.99 -12.38
C SER A 150 -14.08 6.55 -12.93
N ASN A 151 -15.12 6.11 -13.64
CA ASN A 151 -15.21 4.74 -14.16
C ASN A 151 -13.99 4.31 -15.00
N SER A 152 -13.43 5.21 -15.82
CA SER A 152 -12.26 4.93 -16.65
C SER A 152 -10.97 4.75 -15.85
N GLN A 153 -10.92 5.25 -14.61
CA GLN A 153 -9.77 5.19 -13.71
C GLN A 153 -9.82 4.01 -12.72
N ARG A 154 -10.95 3.30 -12.62
CA ARG A 154 -11.11 2.21 -11.64
C ARG A 154 -10.14 1.04 -11.87
N ASN A 155 -9.82 0.75 -13.13
CA ASN A 155 -8.78 -0.24 -13.51
C ASN A 155 -7.33 0.29 -13.37
N LYS A 156 -7.15 1.53 -12.92
CA LYS A 156 -5.88 2.21 -12.74
C LYS A 156 -5.70 2.73 -11.31
N THR A 157 -6.61 2.39 -10.40
CA THR A 157 -6.61 2.90 -9.02
C THR A 157 -6.81 1.76 -8.05
N VAL A 158 -5.99 1.71 -7.00
CA VAL A 158 -6.12 0.74 -5.91
C VAL A 158 -6.39 1.48 -4.61
N CYS A 159 -7.31 0.95 -3.83
CA CYS A 159 -7.62 1.47 -2.50
C CYS A 159 -6.90 0.64 -1.44
N ILE A 160 -6.29 1.30 -0.45
CA ILE A 160 -5.47 0.66 0.57
C ILE A 160 -5.95 1.11 1.95
N MET A 161 -6.32 0.15 2.80
CA MET A 161 -6.58 0.39 4.22
C MET A 161 -5.37 -0.06 5.04
N CYS A 162 -4.82 0.83 5.86
CA CYS A 162 -3.67 0.58 6.72
C CYS A 162 -4.08 0.66 8.20
N SER A 163 -3.73 -0.36 8.99
CA SER A 163 -3.93 -0.32 10.45
C SER A 163 -2.93 -1.22 11.19
N PRO A 164 -2.58 -0.95 12.46
CA PRO A 164 -1.79 -1.87 13.25
C PRO A 164 -2.56 -3.15 13.66
N HIS A 165 -3.88 -3.16 13.50
CA HIS A 165 -4.75 -4.22 14.01
C HIS A 165 -4.96 -5.37 13.02
N LEU A 166 -5.63 -6.42 13.48
CA LEU A 166 -6.11 -7.50 12.60
C LEU A 166 -7.54 -7.21 12.14
N LEU A 167 -7.87 -7.72 10.96
CA LEU A 167 -9.24 -7.75 10.47
C LEU A 167 -10.07 -8.77 11.28
N THR A 168 -11.32 -8.43 11.59
CA THR A 168 -12.28 -9.43 12.07
C THR A 168 -12.71 -10.34 10.91
N LYS A 169 -13.29 -11.51 11.23
CA LYS A 169 -13.86 -12.40 10.21
C LYS A 169 -14.95 -11.70 9.39
N ASP A 170 -15.79 -10.88 10.02
CA ASP A 170 -16.86 -10.16 9.33
C ASP A 170 -16.32 -9.06 8.41
N THR A 171 -15.30 -8.33 8.86
CA THR A 171 -14.62 -7.35 8.02
C THR A 171 -13.94 -8.02 6.83
N LEU A 172 -13.31 -9.19 7.01
CA LEU A 172 -12.72 -9.96 5.92
C LEU A 172 -13.78 -10.44 4.91
N LYS A 173 -14.95 -10.91 5.38
CA LYS A 173 -16.09 -11.25 4.52
C LYS A 173 -16.58 -10.05 3.73
N LEU A 174 -16.69 -8.86 4.35
CA LEU A 174 -17.06 -7.63 3.66
C LEU A 174 -16.06 -7.30 2.55
N ILE A 175 -14.76 -7.27 2.86
CA ILE A 175 -13.70 -6.88 1.91
C ILE A 175 -13.73 -7.74 0.63
N ASN A 176 -13.99 -9.04 0.77
CA ASN A 176 -14.10 -9.96 -0.37
C ASN A 176 -15.33 -9.75 -1.24
N ASN A 177 -16.37 -9.07 -0.73
CA ASN A 177 -17.57 -8.73 -1.49
C ASN A 177 -17.55 -7.31 -2.07
N ILE A 178 -16.53 -6.51 -1.75
CA ILE A 178 -16.35 -5.17 -2.32
C ILE A 178 -15.89 -5.28 -3.77
N ALA A 179 -16.67 -4.74 -4.70
CA ALA A 179 -16.40 -4.75 -6.13
C ALA A 179 -15.39 -3.68 -6.60
N LEU A 180 -14.28 -3.53 -5.87
CA LEU A 180 -13.21 -2.56 -6.13
C LEU A 180 -11.84 -3.16 -5.78
N PRO A 181 -10.75 -2.80 -6.48
CA PRO A 181 -9.40 -3.25 -6.13
C PRO A 181 -9.00 -2.71 -4.75
N MET A 182 -9.01 -3.59 -3.74
CA MET A 182 -8.75 -3.22 -2.35
C MET A 182 -7.65 -4.07 -1.72
N ILE A 183 -6.75 -3.39 -1.03
CA ILE A 183 -5.64 -3.98 -0.28
C ILE A 183 -5.78 -3.60 1.19
N TYR A 184 -5.50 -4.55 2.06
CA TYR A 184 -5.34 -4.31 3.48
C TYR A 184 -3.88 -4.53 3.88
N LEU A 185 -3.31 -3.54 4.56
CA LEU A 185 -1.95 -3.60 5.10
C LEU A 185 -2.01 -3.52 6.62
N ARG A 186 -1.38 -4.51 7.28
CA ARG A 186 -1.09 -4.40 8.71
C ARG A 186 0.28 -3.78 8.89
N ILE A 187 0.32 -2.51 9.26
CA ILE A 187 1.56 -1.78 9.57
C ILE A 187 1.52 -1.43 11.05
N GLU A 188 2.54 -1.84 11.79
CA GLU A 188 2.65 -1.55 13.22
C GLU A 188 2.82 -0.05 13.49
N MET A 189 2.52 0.37 14.73
CA MET A 189 2.91 1.69 15.22
C MET A 189 4.42 1.75 15.43
N LEU A 190 4.99 2.94 15.39
CA LEU A 190 6.33 3.16 15.93
C LEU A 190 6.31 2.92 17.45
N LYS A 191 7.36 2.28 17.95
CA LYS A 191 7.55 2.05 19.39
C LYS A 191 8.33 3.22 19.98
N GLU A 192 7.83 3.76 21.07
CA GLU A 192 8.55 4.76 21.85
C GLU A 192 9.68 4.07 22.65
N SER A 193 10.88 4.63 22.57
CA SER A 193 12.08 4.16 23.29
C SER A 193 12.34 4.91 24.60
N GLY A 194 11.43 5.82 25.00
CA GLY A 194 11.56 6.73 26.13
C GLY A 194 11.93 8.16 25.71
N GLU A 195 11.62 9.13 26.57
CA GLU A 195 11.92 10.57 26.36
C GLU A 195 11.36 11.15 25.05
N GLY A 196 10.22 10.64 24.55
CA GLY A 196 9.65 11.09 23.27
C GLY A 196 10.45 10.67 22.03
N LYS A 197 11.45 9.79 22.18
CA LYS A 197 12.19 9.20 21.05
C LYS A 197 11.46 7.95 20.55
N PHE A 198 11.50 7.75 19.24
CA PHE A 198 10.85 6.60 18.58
C PHE A 198 11.87 5.74 17.85
N ASP A 199 11.67 4.42 17.87
CA ASP A 199 12.52 3.46 17.18
C ASP A 199 12.22 3.40 15.67
N LEU A 200 12.83 4.30 14.91
CA LEU A 200 12.61 4.41 13.46
C LEU A 200 13.18 3.23 12.65
N ILE A 201 14.05 2.42 13.25
CA ILE A 201 14.75 1.33 12.55
C ILE A 201 14.04 0.00 12.75
N ASN A 202 13.69 -0.34 13.98
CA ASN A 202 13.17 -1.66 14.32
C ASN A 202 11.66 -1.71 14.57
N SER A 203 10.95 -0.58 14.51
CA SER A 203 9.50 -0.52 14.68
C SER A 203 8.75 0.09 13.48
N GLY A 204 7.41 0.07 13.53
CA GLY A 204 6.54 0.60 12.48
C GLY A 204 6.57 -0.20 11.18
N ARG A 205 6.64 -1.54 11.28
CA ARG A 205 6.89 -2.41 10.12
C ARG A 205 5.57 -2.84 9.48
N LEU A 206 5.56 -2.97 8.15
CA LEU A 206 4.57 -3.80 7.44
C LEU A 206 4.75 -5.26 7.85
N VAL A 207 3.72 -5.83 8.47
CA VAL A 207 3.65 -7.20 9.02
C VAL A 207 2.78 -8.10 8.16
N ASN A 208 1.68 -7.59 7.59
CA ASN A 208 0.77 -8.37 6.78
C ASN A 208 0.30 -7.61 5.55
N TYR A 209 0.15 -8.32 4.45
CA TYR A 209 -0.36 -7.83 3.17
C TYR A 209 -1.52 -8.73 2.74
N TYR A 210 -2.64 -8.13 2.37
CA TYR A 210 -3.84 -8.85 1.95
C TYR A 210 -4.52 -8.16 0.78
N GLU A 211 -4.92 -8.93 -0.22
CA GLU A 211 -5.66 -8.48 -1.41
C GLU A 211 -7.06 -9.08 -1.38
N ASN A 212 -8.07 -8.29 -1.75
CA ASN A 212 -9.35 -8.88 -2.16
C ASN A 212 -9.26 -9.47 -3.58
N SER A 213 -10.31 -10.18 -4.02
CA SER A 213 -10.32 -10.83 -5.34
C SER A 213 -10.08 -9.85 -6.50
N TYR A 214 -10.56 -8.61 -6.38
CA TYR A 214 -10.41 -7.58 -7.41
C TYR A 214 -8.98 -7.05 -7.50
N ALA A 215 -8.34 -6.78 -6.36
CA ALA A 215 -6.93 -6.40 -6.31
C ALA A 215 -6.04 -7.55 -6.81
N SER A 216 -6.32 -8.78 -6.39
CA SER A 216 -5.55 -9.95 -6.82
C SER A 216 -5.66 -10.21 -8.32
N THR A 217 -6.85 -10.02 -8.89
CA THR A 217 -7.07 -10.10 -10.34
C THR A 217 -6.35 -8.97 -11.08
N LEU A 218 -6.38 -7.74 -10.55
CA LEU A 218 -5.69 -6.60 -11.15
C LEU A 218 -4.17 -6.78 -11.14
N LEU A 219 -3.63 -7.25 -10.02
CA LEU A 219 -2.21 -7.46 -9.74
C LEU A 219 -1.72 -8.87 -10.12
N GLN A 220 -2.51 -9.62 -10.89
CA GLN A 220 -2.18 -10.98 -11.29
C GLN A 220 -0.75 -11.05 -11.85
N ASP A 221 0.00 -12.04 -11.38
CA ASP A 221 1.41 -12.31 -11.72
C ASP A 221 2.43 -11.23 -11.30
N CYS A 222 1.99 -10.14 -10.66
CA CYS A 222 2.92 -9.18 -10.02
C CYS A 222 3.57 -9.75 -8.75
N ASN A 223 3.02 -10.85 -8.20
CA ASN A 223 3.61 -11.63 -7.11
C ASN A 223 4.02 -10.79 -5.88
N ILE A 224 3.23 -9.78 -5.51
CA ILE A 224 3.50 -8.90 -4.37
C ILE A 224 3.73 -9.67 -3.06
N PRO A 225 2.97 -10.74 -2.74
CA PRO A 225 3.24 -11.54 -1.54
C PRO A 225 4.63 -12.18 -1.54
N ALA A 226 5.09 -12.70 -2.69
CA ALA A 226 6.43 -13.30 -2.81
C ALA A 226 7.52 -12.24 -2.71
N TRP A 227 7.33 -11.09 -3.37
CA TRP A 227 8.20 -9.91 -3.27
C TRP A 227 8.45 -9.48 -1.82
N LEU A 228 7.39 -9.44 -1.01
CA LEU A 228 7.48 -9.10 0.41
C LEU A 228 8.10 -10.23 1.25
N LYS A 229 7.62 -11.47 1.07
CA LYS A 229 8.05 -12.63 1.87
C LYS A 229 9.52 -12.98 1.67
N LEU A 230 10.00 -12.94 0.43
CA LEU A 230 11.40 -13.21 0.08
C LEU A 230 12.31 -12.00 0.29
N GLY A 231 11.76 -10.84 0.66
CA GLY A 231 12.54 -9.64 0.90
C GLY A 231 13.20 -9.07 -0.36
N ILE A 232 12.65 -9.31 -1.55
CA ILE A 232 13.24 -8.87 -2.83
C ILE A 232 13.35 -7.34 -2.86
N TYR A 233 12.48 -6.61 -2.17
CA TYR A 233 12.56 -5.15 -2.01
C TYR A 233 13.89 -4.64 -1.44
N LYS A 234 14.64 -5.49 -0.74
CA LYS A 234 15.96 -5.19 -0.19
C LYS A 234 17.07 -5.21 -1.26
N SER A 235 16.84 -5.85 -2.40
CA SER A 235 17.81 -5.89 -3.49
C SER A 235 18.05 -4.48 -4.04
N SER A 236 19.32 -4.16 -4.26
CA SER A 236 19.73 -2.85 -4.78
C SER A 236 19.25 -2.67 -6.23
N ASP A 237 18.92 -1.43 -6.60
CA ASP A 237 18.45 -1.02 -7.93
C ASP A 237 19.50 -1.25 -9.07
N PHE A 238 20.67 -1.83 -8.76
CA PHE A 238 21.74 -2.17 -9.71
C PHE A 238 21.38 -3.40 -10.55
N GLY A 239 20.53 -3.22 -11.57
CA GLY A 239 20.38 -4.28 -12.58
C GLY A 239 19.38 -4.06 -13.70
N LEU A 240 18.86 -2.84 -13.92
CA LEU A 240 18.02 -2.53 -15.07
C LEU A 240 18.37 -1.16 -15.69
N GLN A 241 19.68 -0.90 -15.80
CA GLN A 241 20.19 -0.05 -16.88
C GLN A 241 20.84 -0.97 -17.90
N LYS A 242 20.03 -1.45 -18.84
CA LYS A 242 20.45 -1.84 -20.19
C LYS A 242 19.35 -1.43 -21.14
#